data_AF-W8VQ37-F1
#
_entry.id   AF-W8VQ37-F1
#
_cell.length_a   1.000
_cell.length_b   1.000
_cell.length_c   1.000
_cell.angle_alpha   90.00
_cell.angle_beta   90.00
_cell.angle_gamma   90.00
#
_symmetry.space_group_name_H-M   'P 1'
#
loop_
_entity.id
_entity.type
_entity.pdbx_description
1 polymer ?
#
loop_
_entity_poly.entity_id
_entity_poly.type
_entity_poly.pdbx_seq_one_letter_code
_entity_poly.pdbx_strand_id
1 'polypeptide(L)'
;MVEDIISAIPLGFVIAFLIGPVFFALLETSAIKGFRAAIAFDMGVIIADVIFLMVAYFMTSAILVKLKDDPGLFIFGGGILAAYGVISFVQTRKSYLKEVDPNVLIVQNNNYFKLFIKGFLLNFINVGVLGFWLGLIVVFSPQMENNGNRILIFFSATLLTYFIVDIFKIILAKSLNRYLTPKRIFWLKRLIAVIMMVCGGVLIFKGLFPKTTERFENRIHIMPELVDPNELEGVEKMIIDEMNKDNQSDQERQPKPVKRSVPKIVPTDQGNKPEIDLEEEDEILKLIDTTKQNPLP
;
A
#
# COMPACT_ATOMS: atom_id res chain seq x y z
N MET A 1 16.35 -8.31 -13.39
CA MET A 1 16.10 -9.16 -12.20
C MET A 1 17.21 -9.07 -11.16
N VAL A 2 18.43 -9.57 -11.43
CA VAL A 2 19.54 -9.46 -10.46
C VAL A 2 19.93 -8.00 -10.22
N GLU A 3 19.99 -7.20 -11.29
CA GLU A 3 20.24 -5.75 -11.20
C GLU A 3 19.20 -5.03 -10.35
N ASP A 4 17.93 -5.43 -10.45
CA ASP A 4 16.83 -4.87 -9.65
C ASP A 4 17.03 -5.19 -8.15
N ILE A 5 17.46 -6.42 -7.83
CA ILE A 5 17.79 -6.83 -6.45
C ILE A 5 18.97 -6.02 -5.91
N ILE A 6 20.04 -5.85 -6.69
CA ILE A 6 21.22 -5.08 -6.27
C ILE A 6 20.85 -3.62 -6.03
N SER A 7 20.02 -3.04 -6.90
CA SER A 7 19.56 -1.65 -6.79
C SER A 7 18.59 -1.44 -5.61
N ALA A 8 17.85 -2.48 -5.21
CA ALA A 8 16.96 -2.45 -4.05
C ALA A 8 17.70 -2.42 -2.70
N ILE A 9 18.93 -2.95 -2.62
CA ILE A 9 19.69 -3.04 -1.37
C ILE A 9 20.00 -1.65 -0.77
N PRO A 10 20.59 -0.69 -1.51
CA PRO A 10 20.80 0.66 -1.00
C PRO A 10 19.50 1.32 -0.52
N LEU A 11 18.41 1.15 -1.27
CA LEU A 11 17.11 1.71 -0.92
C LEU A 11 16.59 1.13 0.41
N GLY A 12 16.59 -0.20 0.55
CA GLY A 12 16.17 -0.88 1.77
C GLY A 12 17.02 -0.50 2.99
N PHE A 13 18.32 -0.31 2.79
CA PHE A 13 19.21 0.18 3.84
C PHE A 13 18.85 1.61 4.30
N VAL A 14 18.62 2.54 3.36
CA VAL A 14 18.21 3.92 3.69
C VAL A 14 16.86 3.93 4.42
N ILE A 15 15.89 3.15 3.95
CA ILE A 15 14.56 3.03 4.56
C ILE A 15 14.66 2.59 6.02
N ALA A 16 15.53 1.63 6.32
CA ALA A 16 15.73 1.14 7.68
C ALA A 16 16.17 2.26 8.66
N PHE A 17 16.83 3.33 8.19
CA PHE A 17 17.25 4.43 9.05
C PHE A 17 16.32 5.66 9.00
N LEU A 18 15.16 5.57 8.35
CA LEU A 18 14.17 6.64 8.37
C LEU A 18 13.66 6.88 9.81
N ILE A 19 13.99 8.06 10.33
CA ILE A 19 13.65 8.44 11.69
C ILE A 19 12.17 8.82 11.75
N GLY A 20 11.40 8.05 12.52
CA GLY A 20 9.97 8.30 12.71
C GLY A 20 9.40 7.63 13.96
N PRO A 21 8.09 7.79 14.22
CA PRO A 21 7.42 7.21 15.38
C PRO A 21 7.64 5.70 15.54
N VAL A 22 7.59 4.98 14.41
CA VAL A 22 7.76 3.52 14.35
C VAL A 22 9.20 3.13 14.71
N PHE A 23 10.20 3.82 14.17
CA PHE A 23 11.62 3.60 14.48
C PHE A 23 11.87 3.67 15.99
N PHE A 24 11.39 4.71 16.66
CA PHE A 24 11.57 4.86 18.10
C PHE A 24 10.81 3.81 18.91
N ALA A 25 9.58 3.47 18.50
CA ALA A 25 8.80 2.41 19.15
C ALA A 25 9.45 1.02 19.01
N LEU A 26 10.11 0.75 17.89
CA LEU A 26 10.88 -0.48 17.68
C LEU A 26 12.08 -0.54 18.63
N LEU A 27 12.87 0.54 18.70
CA LEU A 27 14.02 0.63 19.60
C LEU A 27 13.61 0.48 21.07
N GLU A 28 12.50 1.11 21.49
CA GLU A 28 11.92 0.94 22.83
C GLU A 28 11.57 -0.51 23.12
N THR A 29 10.83 -1.13 22.19
CA THR A 29 10.35 -2.50 22.35
C THR A 29 11.54 -3.45 22.43
N SER A 30 12.58 -3.25 21.61
CA SER A 30 13.79 -4.06 21.66
C SER A 30 14.58 -3.87 22.95
N ALA A 31 14.80 -2.62 23.36
CA ALA A 31 15.60 -2.32 24.53
C ALA A 31 14.92 -2.74 25.83
N ILE A 32 13.58 -2.63 25.93
CA ILE A 32 12.83 -2.92 27.16
C ILE A 32 12.31 -4.35 27.22
N LYS A 33 11.72 -4.86 26.13
CA LYS A 33 11.03 -6.17 26.09
C LYS A 33 11.87 -7.27 25.44
N GLY A 34 12.96 -6.91 24.75
CA GLY A 34 13.91 -7.83 24.16
C GLY A 34 13.61 -8.21 22.71
N PHE A 35 14.49 -9.04 22.15
CA PHE A 35 14.52 -9.40 20.73
C PHE A 35 13.19 -9.98 20.20
N ARG A 36 12.65 -11.02 20.86
CA ARG A 36 11.43 -11.70 20.39
C ARG A 36 10.22 -10.77 20.34
N ALA A 37 10.11 -9.89 21.34
CA ALA A 37 9.06 -8.89 21.41
C ALA A 37 9.18 -7.85 20.29
N ALA A 38 10.40 -7.40 20.00
CA ALA A 38 10.67 -6.46 18.91
C ALA A 38 10.43 -7.07 17.53
N ILE A 39 10.83 -8.33 17.29
CA ILE A 39 10.53 -9.04 16.04
C ILE A 39 9.02 -9.14 15.82
N ALA A 40 8.25 -9.50 16.86
CA ALA A 40 6.79 -9.55 16.73
C ALA A 40 6.20 -8.18 16.37
N PHE A 41 6.71 -7.09 16.95
CA PHE A 41 6.31 -5.73 16.61
C PHE A 41 6.68 -5.38 15.16
N ASP A 42 7.92 -5.66 14.75
CA ASP A 42 8.47 -5.33 13.43
C ASP A 42 7.77 -6.09 12.29
N MET A 43 7.42 -7.37 12.53
CA MET A 43 6.57 -8.11 11.60
C MET A 43 5.22 -7.41 11.37
N GLY A 44 4.65 -6.77 12.40
CA GLY A 44 3.44 -5.97 12.26
C GLY A 44 3.64 -4.76 11.34
N VAL A 45 4.79 -4.10 11.46
CA VAL A 45 5.18 -2.95 10.63
C VAL A 45 5.31 -3.37 9.17
N ILE A 46 6.07 -4.43 8.90
CA ILE A 46 6.31 -4.97 7.55
C ILE A 46 5.00 -5.38 6.89
N ILE A 47 4.08 -6.03 7.62
CA ILE A 47 2.78 -6.40 7.05
C ILE A 47 1.97 -5.16 6.66
N ALA A 48 2.02 -4.08 7.44
CA ALA A 48 1.39 -2.82 7.04
C ALA A 48 2.05 -2.22 5.78
N ASP A 49 3.39 -2.26 5.67
CA ASP A 49 4.11 -1.81 4.48
C ASP A 49 3.76 -2.62 3.22
N VAL A 50 3.65 -3.94 3.35
CA VAL A 50 3.21 -4.83 2.26
C VAL A 50 1.80 -4.45 1.79
N ILE A 51 0.87 -4.19 2.71
CA ILE A 51 -0.47 -3.73 2.36
C ILE A 51 -0.41 -2.38 1.63
N PHE A 52 0.39 -1.43 2.11
CA PHE A 52 0.55 -0.14 1.44
C PHE A 52 1.17 -0.27 0.05
N LEU A 53 2.17 -1.12 -0.13
CA LEU A 53 2.74 -1.43 -1.43
C LEU A 53 1.70 -2.05 -2.38
N MET A 54 0.90 -3.00 -1.90
CA MET A 54 -0.17 -3.60 -2.70
C MET A 54 -1.21 -2.55 -3.11
N VAL A 55 -1.69 -1.74 -2.17
CA VAL A 55 -2.62 -0.65 -2.46
C VAL A 55 -1.99 0.33 -3.45
N ALA A 56 -0.72 0.67 -3.27
CA ALA A 56 -0.01 1.59 -4.13
C ALA A 56 0.25 1.07 -5.54
N TYR A 57 0.40 -0.24 -5.69
CA TYR A 57 0.58 -0.89 -6.98
C TYR A 57 -0.74 -1.01 -7.76
N PHE A 58 -1.83 -1.42 -7.08
CA PHE A 58 -3.11 -1.68 -7.74
C PHE A 58 -3.99 -0.43 -7.90
N MET A 59 -3.85 0.57 -7.04
CA MET A 59 -4.64 1.79 -7.14
C MET A 59 -4.04 2.72 -8.20
N THR A 60 -4.90 3.34 -9.02
CA THR A 60 -4.45 4.33 -10.01
C THR A 60 -3.71 5.47 -9.32
N SER A 61 -2.57 5.89 -9.89
CA SER A 61 -1.72 6.97 -9.37
C SER A 61 -2.52 8.23 -9.02
N ALA A 62 -3.48 8.64 -9.86
CA ALA A 62 -4.33 9.81 -9.62
C ALA A 62 -5.24 9.70 -8.38
N ILE A 63 -5.80 8.51 -8.13
CA ILE A 63 -6.69 8.29 -6.96
C ILE A 63 -5.84 8.29 -5.69
N LEU A 64 -4.69 7.64 -5.75
CA LEU A 64 -3.84 7.50 -4.59
C LEU A 64 -3.12 8.80 -4.24
N VAL A 65 -2.76 9.64 -5.23
CA VAL A 65 -2.27 11.01 -5.02
C VAL A 65 -3.33 11.84 -4.30
N LYS A 66 -4.58 11.81 -4.78
CA LYS A 66 -5.69 12.49 -4.11
C LYS A 66 -5.93 11.98 -2.69
N LEU A 67 -5.78 10.67 -2.47
CA LEU A 67 -5.98 10.07 -1.15
C LEU A 67 -4.87 10.43 -0.17
N LYS A 68 -3.59 10.36 -0.58
CA LYS A 68 -2.46 10.72 0.29
C LYS A 68 -2.42 12.22 0.61
N ASP A 69 -2.90 13.05 -0.32
CA ASP A 69 -2.93 14.51 -0.17
C ASP A 69 -4.24 15.00 0.44
N ASP A 70 -5.15 14.08 0.81
CA ASP A 70 -6.38 14.40 1.52
C ASP A 70 -6.04 14.98 2.90
N PRO A 71 -6.37 16.26 3.16
CA PRO A 71 -6.13 16.89 4.46
C PRO A 71 -6.83 16.14 5.61
N GLY A 72 -7.96 15.50 5.33
CA GLY A 72 -8.68 14.66 6.27
C GLY A 72 -7.87 13.45 6.73
N LEU A 73 -7.09 12.84 5.83
CA LEU A 73 -6.24 11.69 6.16
C LEU A 73 -5.11 12.13 7.12
N PHE A 74 -4.46 13.26 6.84
CA PHE A 74 -3.43 13.84 7.73
C PHE A 74 -3.98 14.19 9.12
N ILE A 75 -5.16 14.80 9.21
CA ILE A 75 -5.81 15.14 10.49
C ILE A 75 -6.19 13.87 11.25
N PHE A 76 -6.76 12.88 10.56
CA PHE A 76 -7.18 11.62 11.17
C PHE A 76 -5.99 10.81 11.69
N GLY A 77 -5.00 10.55 10.84
CA GLY A 77 -3.79 9.82 11.21
C GLY A 77 -2.97 10.56 12.27
N GLY A 78 -2.80 11.88 12.11
CA GLY A 78 -2.14 12.75 13.08
C GLY A 78 -2.86 12.78 14.43
N GLY A 79 -4.20 12.82 14.42
CA GLY A 79 -5.04 12.79 15.61
C GLY A 79 -4.89 11.50 16.42
N ILE A 80 -4.96 10.34 15.75
CA ILE A 80 -4.77 9.05 16.42
C ILE A 80 -3.34 8.92 16.95
N LEU A 81 -2.33 9.33 16.17
CA LEU A 81 -0.93 9.28 16.57
C LEU A 81 -0.66 10.21 17.77
N ALA A 82 -1.21 11.42 17.77
CA ALA A 82 -1.12 12.35 18.89
C ALA A 82 -1.82 11.81 20.13
N ALA A 83 -3.02 11.24 19.99
CA ALA A 83 -3.75 10.60 21.08
C ALA A 83 -2.95 9.42 21.66
N TYR A 84 -2.34 8.60 20.81
CA TYR A 84 -1.44 7.54 21.26
C TYR A 84 -0.25 8.08 22.06
N GLY A 85 0.36 9.17 21.59
CA GLY A 85 1.40 9.89 22.33
C GLY A 85 0.94 10.37 23.71
N VAL A 86 -0.23 11.01 23.80
CA VAL A 86 -0.83 11.47 25.07
C VAL A 86 -1.09 10.29 26.02
N ILE A 87 -1.72 9.24 25.53
CA ILE A 87 -2.05 8.03 26.32
C ILE A 87 -0.75 7.40 26.84
N SER A 88 0.25 7.23 25.97
CA SER A 88 1.56 6.68 26.34
C SER A 88 2.26 7.53 27.41
N PHE A 89 2.21 8.86 27.27
CA PHE A 89 2.81 9.79 28.23
C PHE A 89 2.18 9.67 29.62
N VAL A 90 0.85 9.65 29.70
CA VAL A 90 0.11 9.52 30.97
C VAL A 90 0.34 8.14 31.59
N GLN A 91 0.32 7.08 30.78
CA GLN A 91 0.50 5.71 31.24
C GLN A 91 1.93 5.46 31.76
N THR A 92 2.93 6.11 31.17
CA THR A 92 4.34 6.01 31.60
C THR A 92 4.52 6.41 33.06
N ARG A 93 3.83 7.45 33.54
CA ARG A 93 3.88 7.86 34.97
C ARG A 93 3.31 6.79 35.90
N LYS A 94 2.19 6.15 35.50
CA LYS A 94 1.55 5.08 36.28
C LYS A 94 2.40 3.82 36.32
N SER A 95 3.02 3.44 35.20
CA SER A 95 3.90 2.28 35.11
C SER A 95 5.17 2.44 35.92
N TYR A 96 5.79 3.63 35.92
CA TYR A 96 6.98 3.91 36.72
C TYR A 96 6.73 3.72 38.22
N LEU A 97 5.59 4.20 38.74
CA LEU A 97 5.23 4.04 40.16
C LEU A 97 5.09 2.57 40.57
N LYS A 98 4.61 1.70 39.65
CA LYS A 98 4.53 0.25 39.91
C LYS A 98 5.88 -0.45 39.80
N GLU A 99 6.75 -0.02 38.88
CA GLU A 99 8.08 -0.60 38.67
C GLU A 99 9.06 -0.29 39.82
N VAL A 100 8.79 0.75 40.63
CA VAL A 100 9.62 1.17 41.77
C VAL A 100 9.11 0.60 43.11
N ASP A 101 7.90 0.03 43.14
CA ASP A 101 7.35 -0.59 44.35
C ASP A 101 7.99 -1.96 44.59
N PRO A 102 8.74 -2.17 45.70
CA PRO A 102 9.42 -3.43 45.97
C PRO A 102 8.46 -4.60 46.25
N ASN A 103 7.17 -4.35 46.46
CA ASN A 103 6.17 -5.37 46.78
C ASN A 103 5.51 -6.00 45.55
N VAL A 104 5.82 -5.52 44.33
CA VAL A 104 5.18 -5.99 43.10
C VAL A 104 6.18 -6.77 42.22
N LEU A 105 6.07 -8.10 42.21
CA LEU A 105 6.74 -8.93 41.21
C LEU A 105 6.06 -8.71 39.84
N ILE A 106 6.63 -7.83 39.02
CA ILE A 106 6.15 -7.59 37.66
C ILE A 106 6.67 -8.71 36.76
N VAL A 107 5.85 -9.74 36.54
CA VAL A 107 6.08 -10.69 35.45
C VAL A 107 5.82 -9.94 34.14
N GLN A 108 6.87 -9.70 33.34
CA GLN A 108 6.73 -9.16 31.98
C GLN A 108 6.06 -10.20 31.09
N ASN A 109 4.71 -10.24 31.08
CA ASN A 109 3.98 -11.03 30.10
C ASN A 109 4.05 -10.32 28.73
N ASN A 110 4.96 -10.77 27.88
CA ASN A 110 5.11 -10.31 26.52
C ASN A 110 4.07 -11.00 25.62
N ASN A 111 2.87 -10.44 25.56
CA ASN A 111 1.89 -10.84 24.55
C ASN A 111 2.38 -10.40 23.16
N TYR A 112 3.00 -11.31 22.41
CA TYR A 112 3.57 -11.06 21.09
C TYR A 112 2.52 -10.63 20.07
N PHE A 113 1.30 -11.18 20.14
CA PHE A 113 0.21 -10.77 19.25
C PHE A 113 -0.19 -9.31 19.49
N LYS A 114 -0.26 -8.89 20.76
CA LYS A 114 -0.50 -7.48 21.10
C LYS A 114 0.60 -6.55 20.56
N LEU A 115 1.86 -7.02 20.56
CA LEU A 115 2.99 -6.26 20.02
C LEU A 115 2.95 -6.16 18.50
N PHE A 116 2.59 -7.24 17.83
CA PHE A 116 2.36 -7.27 16.38
C PHE A 116 1.28 -6.26 15.97
N ILE A 117 0.11 -6.31 16.61
CA ILE A 117 -0.99 -5.35 16.34
C ILE A 117 -0.55 -3.92 16.66
N LYS A 118 0.24 -3.71 17.73
CA LYS A 118 0.79 -2.39 18.04
C LYS A 118 1.70 -1.87 16.92
N GLY A 119 2.58 -2.71 16.38
CA GLY A 119 3.47 -2.35 15.25
C GLY A 119 2.69 -2.05 13.99
N PHE A 120 1.77 -2.94 13.64
CA PHE A 120 0.87 -2.80 12.49
C PHE A 120 0.09 -1.48 12.54
N LEU A 121 -0.64 -1.22 13.64
CA LEU A 121 -1.46 -0.01 13.76
C LEU A 121 -0.62 1.26 13.74
N LEU A 122 0.53 1.26 14.43
CA LEU A 122 1.40 2.44 14.47
C LEU A 122 1.94 2.80 13.08
N ASN A 123 2.24 1.80 12.26
CA ASN A 123 2.65 2.01 10.87
C ASN A 123 1.46 2.40 9.98
N PHE A 124 0.33 1.70 10.12
CA PHE A 124 -0.88 1.91 9.31
C PHE A 124 -1.52 3.30 9.51
N ILE A 125 -1.49 3.83 10.73
CA ILE A 125 -2.03 5.17 11.04
C ILE A 125 -1.10 6.27 10.49
N ASN A 126 0.16 5.97 10.20
CA ASN A 126 1.12 6.93 9.70
C ASN A 126 0.93 7.16 8.19
N VAL A 127 0.11 8.15 7.86
CA VAL A 127 -0.17 8.58 6.47
C VAL A 127 1.09 8.86 5.65
N GLY A 128 2.15 9.34 6.31
CA GLY A 128 3.43 9.58 5.65
C GLY A 128 4.04 8.33 5.03
N VAL A 129 3.80 7.14 5.61
CA VAL A 129 4.28 5.86 5.11
C VAL A 129 3.56 5.46 3.81
N LEU A 130 2.25 5.67 3.75
CA LEU A 130 1.47 5.44 2.52
C LEU A 130 1.98 6.35 1.39
N GLY A 131 2.15 7.64 1.66
CA GLY A 131 2.67 8.59 0.67
C GLY A 131 4.11 8.26 0.24
N PHE A 132 4.94 7.77 1.16
CA PHE A 132 6.30 7.32 0.89
C PHE A 132 6.33 6.12 -0.07
N TRP A 133 5.56 5.06 0.22
CA TRP A 133 5.50 3.89 -0.66
C TRP A 133 4.92 4.22 -2.04
N LEU A 134 3.90 5.09 -2.11
CA LEU A 134 3.41 5.60 -3.38
C LEU A 134 4.50 6.33 -4.16
N GLY A 135 5.24 7.23 -3.51
CA GLY A 135 6.33 7.98 -4.14
C GLY A 135 7.39 7.04 -4.72
N LEU A 136 7.77 5.99 -3.98
CA LEU A 136 8.70 4.98 -4.48
C LEU A 136 8.14 4.24 -5.70
N ILE A 137 6.87 3.82 -5.68
CA ILE A 137 6.27 3.17 -6.86
C ILE A 137 6.28 4.11 -8.06
N VAL A 138 5.89 5.37 -7.91
CA VAL A 138 5.87 6.35 -9.01
C VAL A 138 7.27 6.58 -9.60
N VAL A 139 8.30 6.62 -8.76
CA VAL A 139 9.69 6.86 -9.19
C VAL A 139 10.33 5.61 -9.82
N PHE A 140 10.13 4.44 -9.21
CA PHE A 140 10.84 3.21 -9.60
C PHE A 140 10.05 2.33 -10.57
N SER A 141 8.72 2.42 -10.64
CA SER A 141 7.91 1.63 -11.59
C SER A 141 8.31 1.89 -13.06
N PRO A 142 8.49 3.15 -13.52
CA PRO A 142 8.92 3.42 -14.90
C PRO A 142 10.31 2.86 -15.23
N GLN A 143 11.22 2.86 -14.25
CA GLN A 143 12.58 2.30 -14.40
C GLN A 143 12.57 0.78 -14.60
N MET A 144 11.48 0.13 -14.19
CA MET A 144 11.24 -1.30 -14.36
C MET A 144 10.33 -1.60 -15.56
N GLU A 145 10.16 -0.64 -16.48
CA GLU A 145 9.30 -0.73 -17.66
C GLU A 145 7.84 -1.06 -17.29
N ASN A 146 7.41 -0.67 -16.08
CA ASN A 146 6.11 -1.04 -15.51
C ASN A 146 5.84 -2.56 -15.50
N ASN A 147 6.90 -3.38 -15.49
CA ASN A 147 6.80 -4.82 -15.42
C ASN A 147 6.50 -5.27 -13.98
N GLY A 148 5.30 -5.80 -13.75
CA GLY A 148 4.86 -6.22 -12.43
C GLY A 148 5.80 -7.22 -11.74
N ASN A 149 6.41 -8.16 -12.48
CA ASN A 149 7.33 -9.13 -11.88
C ASN A 149 8.64 -8.46 -11.41
N ARG A 150 9.18 -7.52 -12.18
CA ARG A 150 10.37 -6.76 -11.80
C ARG A 150 10.10 -5.86 -10.59
N ILE A 151 8.93 -5.20 -10.56
CA ILE A 151 8.47 -4.37 -9.44
C ILE A 151 8.32 -5.21 -8.18
N LEU A 152 7.65 -6.36 -8.27
CA LEU A 152 7.51 -7.28 -7.13
C LEU A 152 8.87 -7.74 -6.60
N ILE A 153 9.80 -8.12 -7.47
CA ILE A 153 11.15 -8.52 -7.06
C ILE A 153 11.90 -7.37 -6.40
N PHE A 154 11.87 -6.17 -6.98
CA PHE A 154 12.55 -4.99 -6.45
C PHE A 154 12.03 -4.61 -5.07
N PHE A 155 10.71 -4.49 -4.88
CA PHE A 155 10.13 -4.10 -3.60
C PHE A 155 10.20 -5.23 -2.56
N SER A 156 10.13 -6.50 -2.96
CA SER A 156 10.38 -7.62 -2.05
C SER A 156 11.83 -7.64 -1.57
N ALA A 157 12.80 -7.40 -2.45
CA ALA A 157 14.21 -7.27 -2.09
C ALA A 157 14.46 -6.04 -1.21
N THR A 158 13.75 -4.94 -1.46
CA THR A 158 13.81 -3.71 -0.63
C THR A 158 13.31 -4.00 0.79
N LEU A 159 12.12 -4.61 0.92
CA LEU A 159 11.54 -4.99 2.22
C LEU A 159 12.41 -6.01 2.96
N LEU A 160 12.98 -6.98 2.25
CA LEU A 160 13.88 -7.97 2.86
C LEU A 160 15.15 -7.32 3.38
N THR A 161 15.76 -6.42 2.60
CA THR A 161 16.95 -5.68 3.03
C THR A 161 16.62 -4.81 4.24
N TYR A 162 15.50 -4.09 4.19
CA TYR A 162 14.97 -3.30 5.30
C TYR A 162 14.84 -4.17 6.56
N PHE A 163 14.14 -5.30 6.49
CA PHE A 163 13.96 -6.21 7.62
C PHE A 163 15.29 -6.74 8.19
N ILE A 164 16.24 -7.11 7.33
CA ILE A 164 17.56 -7.57 7.76
C ILE A 164 18.28 -6.47 8.55
N VAL A 165 18.28 -5.24 8.06
CA VAL A 165 18.87 -4.09 8.77
C VAL A 165 18.15 -3.82 10.09
N ASP A 166 16.83 -4.01 10.15
CA ASP A 166 16.03 -3.92 11.37
C ASP A 166 16.41 -4.98 12.39
N ILE A 167 16.67 -6.22 11.99
CA ILE A 167 17.20 -7.26 12.89
C ILE A 167 18.51 -6.80 13.54
N PHE A 168 19.44 -6.20 12.78
CA PHE A 168 20.68 -5.66 13.35
C PHE A 168 20.39 -4.53 14.35
N LYS A 169 19.52 -3.58 14.00
CA LYS A 169 19.10 -2.50 14.90
C LYS A 169 18.45 -3.02 16.17
N ILE A 170 17.62 -4.06 16.07
CA ILE A 170 16.97 -4.72 17.20
C ILE A 170 18.05 -5.33 18.10
N ILE A 171 19.02 -6.06 17.56
CA ILE A 171 20.11 -6.67 18.34
C ILE A 171 20.91 -5.58 19.07
N LEU A 172 21.26 -4.49 18.38
CA LEU A 172 21.97 -3.35 18.96
C LEU A 172 21.15 -2.69 20.08
N ALA A 173 19.87 -2.43 19.85
CA ALA A 173 18.98 -1.83 20.85
C ALA A 173 18.78 -2.73 22.08
N LYS A 174 18.69 -4.05 21.88
CA LYS A 174 18.63 -5.02 22.98
C LYS A 174 19.90 -4.96 23.84
N SER A 175 21.07 -4.79 23.23
CA SER A 175 22.33 -4.67 23.98
C SER A 175 22.33 -3.47 24.94
N LEU A 176 21.53 -2.44 24.63
CA LEU A 176 21.36 -1.24 25.45
C LEU A 176 20.55 -1.50 26.73
N ASN A 177 19.82 -2.63 26.82
CA ASN A 177 19.03 -3.02 28.00
C ASN A 177 19.87 -3.03 29.29
N ARG A 178 21.13 -3.49 29.22
CA ARG A 178 22.02 -3.55 30.40
C ARG A 178 22.30 -2.19 31.04
N TYR A 179 22.05 -1.10 30.32
CA TYR A 179 22.22 0.27 30.80
C TYR A 179 20.89 0.95 31.16
N LEU A 180 19.75 0.27 31.02
CA LEU A 180 18.43 0.82 31.30
C LEU A 180 18.06 0.64 32.77
N THR A 181 18.27 1.68 33.56
CA THR A 181 17.68 1.78 34.91
C THR A 181 16.20 2.19 34.82
N PRO A 182 15.36 1.93 35.84
CA PRO A 182 13.94 2.32 35.81
C PRO A 182 13.73 3.81 35.50
N LYS A 183 14.63 4.68 36.00
CA LYS A 183 14.63 6.12 35.70
C LYS A 183 14.93 6.41 34.22
N ARG A 184 15.87 5.70 33.61
CA ARG A 184 16.20 5.83 32.17
C ARG A 184 15.07 5.30 31.29
N ILE A 185 14.45 4.19 31.67
CA ILE A 185 13.27 3.63 31.00
C ILE A 185 12.12 4.64 31.00
N PHE A 186 11.86 5.28 32.14
CA PHE A 186 10.85 6.33 32.26
C PHE A 186 11.10 7.49 31.28
N TRP A 187 12.34 7.99 31.22
CA TRP A 187 12.71 9.07 30.29
C TRP A 187 12.63 8.62 28.82
N LEU A 188 13.04 7.40 28.49
CA LEU A 188 12.93 6.84 27.15
C LEU A 188 11.46 6.77 26.69
N LYS A 189 10.58 6.14 27.49
CA LYS A 189 9.14 6.07 27.19
C LYS A 189 8.52 7.46 27.03
N ARG A 190 8.92 8.40 27.88
CA ARG A 190 8.43 9.79 27.83
C ARG A 190 8.91 10.53 26.59
N LEU A 191 10.17 10.35 26.19
CA LEU A 191 10.73 10.92 24.97
C LEU A 191 9.95 10.44 23.74
N ILE A 192 9.67 9.14 23.66
CA ILE A 192 8.95 8.54 22.53
C ILE A 192 7.51 9.03 22.47
N ALA A 193 6.85 9.13 23.62
CA ALA A 193 5.51 9.71 23.71
C ALA A 193 5.48 11.17 23.22
N VAL A 194 6.49 11.97 23.55
CA VAL A 194 6.64 13.35 23.05
C VAL A 194 6.89 13.36 21.54
N ILE A 195 7.77 12.51 21.02
CA ILE A 195 8.02 12.41 19.57
C ILE A 195 6.73 12.07 18.82
N MET A 196 5.94 11.12 19.32
CA MET A 196 4.64 10.77 18.73
C MET A 196 3.65 11.94 18.76
N MET A 197 3.62 12.70 19.86
CA MET A 197 2.76 13.88 19.98
C MET A 197 3.18 14.99 19.02
N VAL A 198 4.49 15.23 18.86
CA VAL A 198 5.03 16.22 17.92
C VAL A 198 4.76 15.78 16.47
N CYS A 199 5.04 14.53 16.11
CA CYS A 199 4.72 14.00 14.79
C CYS A 199 3.23 14.08 14.48
N GLY A 200 2.37 13.68 15.43
CA GLY A 200 0.92 13.80 15.28
C GLY A 200 0.47 15.25 15.11
N GLY A 201 1.01 16.18 15.90
CA GLY A 201 0.75 17.61 15.77
C GLY A 201 1.20 18.20 14.44
N VAL A 202 2.36 17.79 13.92
CA VAL A 202 2.85 18.19 12.59
C VAL A 202 1.92 17.69 11.48
N LEU A 203 1.43 16.45 11.57
CA LEU A 203 0.46 15.92 10.59
C LEU A 203 -0.87 16.67 10.64
N ILE A 204 -1.40 16.95 11.84
CA ILE A 204 -2.62 17.76 12.01
C ILE A 204 -2.40 19.17 11.42
N PHE A 205 -1.26 19.80 11.68
CA PHE A 205 -0.94 21.11 11.13
C PHE A 205 -0.89 21.08 9.60
N LYS A 206 -0.25 20.05 9.01
CA LYS A 206 -0.21 19.85 7.55
C LYS A 206 -1.62 19.71 6.96
N GLY A 207 -2.50 18.95 7.62
CA GLY A 207 -3.89 18.80 7.18
C GLY A 207 -4.77 20.03 7.42
N LEU A 208 -4.54 20.83 8.46
CA LEU A 208 -5.32 22.06 8.70
C LEU A 208 -4.90 23.22 7.78
N PHE A 209 -3.61 23.26 7.41
CA PHE A 209 -3.04 24.34 6.60
C PHE A 209 -2.33 23.79 5.34
N PRO A 210 -3.06 23.16 4.42
CA PRO A 210 -2.46 22.56 3.22
C PRO A 210 -1.74 23.61 2.35
N LYS A 211 -2.37 24.78 2.12
CA LYS A 211 -1.83 25.88 1.32
C LYS A 211 -0.51 26.48 1.85
N THR A 212 -0.33 26.43 3.17
CA THR A 212 0.90 26.90 3.81
C THR A 212 2.00 25.86 3.64
N THR A 213 1.66 24.57 3.76
CA THR A 213 2.61 23.47 3.57
C THR A 213 3.14 23.41 2.14
N GLU A 214 2.28 23.57 1.13
CA GLU A 214 2.72 23.64 -0.29
C GLU A 214 3.72 24.79 -0.53
N ARG A 215 3.51 25.96 0.09
CA ARG A 215 4.46 27.08 0.00
C ARG A 215 5.78 26.81 0.69
N PHE A 216 5.80 26.04 1.78
CA PHE A 216 7.04 25.63 2.45
C PHE A 216 7.78 24.55 1.65
N GLU A 217 7.08 23.55 1.11
CA GLU A 217 7.67 22.54 0.22
C GLU A 217 8.26 23.18 -1.05
N ASN A 218 7.59 24.17 -1.64
CA ASN A 218 8.11 24.91 -2.81
C ASN A 218 9.28 25.86 -2.49
N ARG A 219 9.46 26.26 -1.22
CA ARG A 219 10.52 27.20 -0.79
C ARG A 219 11.75 26.49 -0.24
N ILE A 220 11.56 25.25 0.20
CA ILE A 220 12.61 24.40 0.74
C ILE A 220 12.70 23.23 -0.24
N HIS A 221 13.55 23.33 -1.28
CA HIS A 221 13.84 22.27 -2.26
C HIS A 221 14.42 21.00 -1.58
N ILE A 222 13.62 20.30 -0.77
CA ILE A 222 13.97 19.03 -0.11
C ILE A 222 13.40 17.84 -0.90
N MET A 223 12.52 18.10 -1.86
CA MET A 223 12.19 17.16 -2.91
C MET A 223 12.84 17.64 -4.21
N PRO A 224 13.54 16.77 -4.97
CA PRO A 224 13.73 17.05 -6.37
C PRO A 224 12.34 17.26 -6.96
N GLU A 225 12.17 18.30 -7.76
CA GLU A 225 10.99 18.42 -8.61
C GLU A 225 11.03 17.23 -9.57
N LEU A 226 10.33 16.14 -9.20
CA LEU A 226 10.46 14.83 -9.85
C LEU A 226 9.73 14.75 -11.19
N VAL A 227 9.12 15.85 -11.63
CA VAL A 227 8.58 16.00 -12.98
C VAL A 227 8.71 17.47 -13.36
N ASP A 228 9.45 17.76 -14.43
CA ASP A 228 9.46 19.09 -15.05
C ASP A 228 8.03 19.38 -15.55
N PRO A 229 7.39 20.51 -15.17
CA PRO A 229 6.04 20.87 -15.64
C PRO A 229 5.88 20.79 -17.16
N ASN A 230 6.97 20.98 -17.91
CA ASN A 230 6.98 20.88 -19.37
C ASN A 230 6.82 19.43 -19.88
N GLU A 231 7.22 18.42 -19.11
CA GLU A 231 7.01 17.01 -19.47
C GLU A 231 5.56 16.57 -19.26
N LEU A 232 4.88 17.07 -18.22
CA LEU A 232 3.45 16.86 -18.01
C LEU A 232 2.60 17.45 -19.13
N GLU A 233 2.96 18.65 -19.60
CA GLU A 233 2.27 19.31 -20.71
C GLU A 233 2.50 18.57 -22.05
N GLY A 234 3.68 17.98 -22.24
CA GLY A 234 4.01 17.14 -23.40
C GLY A 234 3.23 15.83 -23.42
N VAL A 235 3.09 15.17 -22.27
CA VAL A 235 2.30 13.94 -22.12
C VAL A 235 0.81 14.22 -22.28
N GLU A 236 0.30 15.33 -21.74
CA GLU A 236 -1.10 15.74 -21.91
C GLU A 236 -1.43 16.02 -23.39
N LYS A 237 -0.54 16.70 -24.13
CA LYS A 237 -0.69 16.90 -25.58
C LYS A 237 -0.65 15.58 -26.36
N MET A 238 0.25 14.67 -25.99
CA MET A 238 0.36 13.36 -26.64
C MET A 238 -0.88 12.50 -26.40
N ILE A 239 -1.47 12.53 -25.20
CA ILE A 239 -2.72 11.84 -24.87
C ILE A 239 -3.89 12.45 -25.64
N ILE A 240 -3.98 13.78 -25.71
CA ILE A 240 -5.04 14.47 -26.48
C ILE A 240 -4.94 14.13 -27.98
N ASP A 241 -3.72 14.07 -28.54
CA ASP A 241 -3.51 13.69 -29.94
C ASP A 241 -3.85 12.22 -30.22
N GLU A 242 -3.55 11.31 -29.29
CA GLU A 242 -3.90 9.90 -29.41
C GLU A 242 -5.43 9.69 -29.29
N MET A 243 -6.09 10.41 -28.38
CA MET A 243 -7.57 10.43 -28.28
C MET A 243 -8.24 11.05 -29.52
N ASN A 244 -7.58 12.00 -30.18
CA ASN A 244 -8.07 12.59 -31.42
C ASN A 244 -7.85 11.67 -32.63
N LYS A 245 -6.79 10.87 -32.65
CA LYS A 245 -6.58 9.81 -33.67
C LYS A 245 -7.62 8.71 -33.58
N ASP A 246 -7.95 8.26 -32.37
CA ASP A 246 -9.00 7.24 -32.18
C ASP A 246 -10.37 7.76 -32.64
N ASN A 247 -10.69 9.03 -32.35
CA ASN A 247 -11.91 9.68 -32.83
C ASN A 247 -11.95 9.89 -34.37
N GLN A 248 -10.79 10.06 -35.03
CA GLN A 248 -10.73 10.09 -36.50
C GLN A 248 -10.91 8.70 -37.13
N SER A 249 -10.41 7.65 -36.47
CA SER A 249 -10.56 6.25 -36.93
C SER A 249 -12.02 5.73 -36.88
N ASP A 250 -12.85 6.36 -36.03
CA ASP A 250 -14.28 6.07 -35.93
C ASP A 250 -15.14 6.94 -36.86
N GLN A 251 -14.68 8.12 -37.29
CA GLN A 251 -15.38 8.94 -38.29
C GLN A 251 -15.21 8.43 -39.73
N GLU A 252 -14.13 7.72 -40.06
CA GLU A 252 -13.94 7.10 -41.38
C GLU A 252 -14.70 5.77 -41.56
N ARG A 253 -15.31 5.23 -40.49
CA ARG A 253 -16.14 4.02 -40.51
C ARG A 253 -17.65 4.29 -40.65
N GLN A 254 -18.03 5.32 -41.41
CA GLN A 254 -19.43 5.40 -41.87
C GLN A 254 -19.68 4.36 -42.98
N PRO A 255 -20.70 3.49 -42.85
CA PRO A 255 -21.03 2.54 -43.91
C PRO A 255 -21.56 3.31 -45.13
N LYS A 256 -20.95 3.09 -46.31
CA LYS A 256 -21.51 3.54 -47.59
C LYS A 256 -22.97 3.08 -47.71
N PRO A 257 -23.90 3.91 -48.21
CA PRO A 257 -25.28 3.50 -48.38
C PRO A 257 -25.35 2.36 -49.40
N VAL A 258 -25.71 1.16 -48.92
CA VAL A 258 -26.03 0.02 -49.77
C VAL A 258 -27.31 0.37 -50.53
N LYS A 259 -27.22 0.57 -51.85
CA LYS A 259 -28.40 0.62 -52.72
C LYS A 259 -29.12 -0.72 -52.62
N ARG A 260 -30.24 -0.77 -51.90
CA ARG A 260 -31.19 -1.89 -51.96
C ARG A 260 -31.89 -1.84 -53.33
N SER A 261 -31.47 -2.70 -54.26
CA SER A 261 -32.35 -3.15 -55.34
C SER A 261 -33.34 -4.15 -54.76
N VAL A 262 -34.61 -3.75 -54.67
CA VAL A 262 -35.71 -4.66 -54.30
C VAL A 262 -35.87 -5.71 -55.40
N PRO A 263 -35.74 -7.02 -55.12
CA PRO A 263 -36.08 -8.03 -56.11
C PRO A 263 -37.59 -8.02 -56.32
N LYS A 264 -38.02 -7.92 -57.58
CA LYS A 264 -39.42 -8.04 -57.97
C LYS A 264 -39.84 -9.50 -57.73
N ILE A 265 -40.79 -9.72 -56.82
CA ILE A 265 -41.38 -11.05 -56.59
C ILE A 265 -42.13 -11.44 -57.87
N VAL A 266 -41.65 -12.47 -58.55
CA VAL A 266 -42.38 -13.17 -59.62
C VAL A 266 -43.19 -14.27 -58.95
N PRO A 267 -44.51 -14.39 -59.19
CA PRO A 267 -45.27 -15.50 -58.65
C PRO A 267 -44.93 -16.75 -59.45
N THR A 268 -44.34 -17.75 -58.80
CA THR A 268 -44.14 -19.08 -59.38
C THR A 268 -45.38 -19.94 -59.13
N ASP A 269 -45.81 -20.57 -60.21
CA ASP A 269 -46.99 -21.39 -60.36
C ASP A 269 -46.97 -22.66 -59.50
N GLN A 270 -48.16 -23.23 -59.30
CA GLN A 270 -48.42 -24.42 -58.50
C GLN A 270 -47.65 -25.67 -58.97
N GLY A 271 -47.15 -26.47 -58.02
CA GLY A 271 -46.88 -27.89 -58.23
C GLY A 271 -45.45 -28.36 -57.96
N ASN A 272 -45.11 -28.62 -56.68
CA ASN A 272 -44.44 -29.84 -56.22
C ASN A 272 -44.09 -29.74 -54.73
N LYS A 273 -44.63 -30.68 -53.94
CA LYS A 273 -44.34 -30.86 -52.53
C LYS A 273 -43.20 -31.88 -52.39
N PRO A 274 -42.09 -31.59 -51.70
CA PRO A 274 -41.25 -32.63 -51.13
C PRO A 274 -41.83 -33.03 -49.76
N GLU A 275 -42.04 -34.33 -49.60
CA GLU A 275 -42.44 -35.03 -48.39
C GLU A 275 -41.23 -35.08 -47.44
N ILE A 276 -41.38 -34.65 -46.19
CA ILE A 276 -40.34 -34.74 -45.17
C ILE A 276 -40.63 -35.99 -44.35
N ASP A 277 -39.65 -36.89 -44.34
CA ASP A 277 -39.67 -38.19 -43.68
C ASP A 277 -39.52 -38.00 -42.15
N LEU A 278 -40.36 -38.69 -41.37
CA LEU A 278 -40.50 -38.51 -39.92
C LEU A 278 -39.54 -39.40 -39.10
N GLU A 279 -38.55 -40.04 -39.72
CA GLU A 279 -37.62 -40.95 -39.03
C GLU A 279 -36.41 -40.26 -38.37
N GLU A 280 -36.08 -38.99 -38.70
CA GLU A 280 -34.92 -38.29 -38.10
C GLU A 280 -35.20 -37.60 -36.75
N GLU A 281 -36.46 -37.40 -36.36
CA GLU A 281 -36.79 -36.76 -35.06
C GLU A 281 -36.60 -37.72 -33.86
N ASP A 282 -36.78 -39.03 -34.06
CA ASP A 282 -36.72 -40.03 -32.99
C ASP A 282 -35.28 -40.39 -32.56
N GLU A 283 -34.28 -40.20 -33.42
CA GLU A 283 -32.86 -40.36 -33.05
C GLU A 283 -32.35 -39.20 -32.18
N ILE A 284 -32.81 -37.97 -32.44
CA ILE A 284 -32.39 -36.78 -31.69
C ILE A 284 -32.97 -36.81 -30.26
N LEU A 285 -34.19 -37.33 -30.09
CA LEU A 285 -34.82 -37.46 -28.77
C LEU A 285 -34.18 -38.53 -27.87
N LYS A 286 -33.58 -39.59 -28.44
CA LYS A 286 -32.87 -40.63 -27.66
C LYS A 286 -31.51 -40.18 -27.11
N LEU A 287 -30.88 -39.17 -27.73
CA LEU A 287 -29.59 -38.63 -27.30
C LEU A 287 -29.69 -37.71 -26.08
N ILE A 288 -30.88 -37.18 -25.77
CA ILE A 288 -31.08 -36.23 -24.67
C ILE A 288 -31.32 -36.94 -23.33
N ASP A 289 -31.81 -38.19 -23.34
CA ASP A 289 -32.28 -38.89 -22.13
C ASP A 289 -31.20 -39.73 -21.40
N THR A 290 -29.97 -39.85 -21.93
CA THR A 290 -28.91 -40.70 -21.35
C THR A 290 -27.92 -39.98 -20.42
N THR A 291 -28.04 -38.66 -20.20
CA THR A 291 -27.11 -37.92 -19.32
C THR A 291 -27.58 -37.72 -17.87
N LYS A 292 -28.75 -38.24 -17.50
CA LYS A 292 -29.24 -38.23 -16.11
C LYS A 292 -29.38 -39.63 -15.51
N GLN A 293 -28.27 -40.32 -15.25
CA GLN A 293 -28.18 -41.35 -14.18
C GLN A 293 -26.76 -41.95 -14.12
N ASN A 294 -25.90 -41.43 -13.25
CA ASN A 294 -25.37 -42.18 -12.08
C ASN A 294 -24.26 -41.36 -11.38
N PRO A 295 -24.28 -41.25 -10.05
CA PRO A 295 -23.10 -40.87 -9.26
C PRO A 295 -22.23 -42.10 -8.96
N LEU A 296 -21.00 -41.86 -8.47
CA LEU A 296 -20.06 -42.76 -7.74
C LEU A 296 -18.87 -43.30 -8.57
N PRO A 297 -17.73 -43.68 -7.93
CA PRO A 297 -17.50 -43.91 -6.49
C PRO A 297 -16.45 -43.02 -5.81
#